data_AF-A0A023D9I9-F1
#
_entry.id   AF-A0A023D9I9-F1
#
_cell.length_a   1.000
_cell.length_b   1.000
_cell.length_c   1.000
_cell.angle_alpha   90.00
_cell.angle_beta   90.00
_cell.angle_gamma   90.00
#
_symmetry.space_group_name_H-M   'P 1'
#
loop_
_entity.id
_entity.type
_entity.pdbx_description
1 polymer ?
#
loop_
_entity_poly.entity_id
_entity_poly.type
_entity_poly.pdbx_seq_one_letter_code
_entity_poly.pdbx_strand_id
1 'polypeptide(L)'
;MASEYVDKGIPFLRSLNIEPLNIKCDGVKFITPSFHKRLQKSSLRPGDVVIVRTGKPGTCAAIPDWLEQAVGRYHTNALTSAQILDELIRLAHEMAAARSRGEELGLSPEEVAFYDALARNDSAREAMGDPGLRVIAAALVKTIRENATVDWNVMAPTRARMRTAVKRLLRKYGYPPDMQDEAVQNILRQAEEFAPLWAGSGG
;
A
#
# COMPACT_ATOMS: atom_id res chain seq x y z
N MET A 1 -32.53 -19.65 -12.04
CA MET A 1 -32.07 -18.36 -12.62
C MET A 1 -30.77 -17.88 -12.00
N ALA A 2 -30.61 -17.84 -10.68
CA ALA A 2 -29.35 -17.39 -10.06
C ALA A 2 -28.12 -18.23 -10.44
N SER A 3 -28.29 -19.54 -10.68
CA SER A 3 -27.25 -20.49 -11.12
C SER A 3 -26.79 -20.31 -12.58
N GLU A 4 -27.48 -19.48 -13.37
CA GLU A 4 -27.18 -19.25 -14.79
C GLU A 4 -26.40 -17.94 -15.00
N TYR A 5 -26.16 -17.18 -13.92
CA TYR A 5 -25.37 -15.97 -13.97
C TYR A 5 -23.88 -16.31 -14.02
N VAL A 6 -23.18 -15.57 -14.88
CA VAL A 6 -21.74 -15.66 -15.06
C VAL A 6 -21.11 -14.29 -14.85
N ASP A 7 -19.80 -14.26 -14.63
CA ASP A 7 -19.07 -13.00 -14.46
C ASP A 7 -18.94 -12.24 -15.77
N LYS A 8 -18.76 -12.95 -16.90
CA LYS A 8 -18.65 -12.39 -18.25
C LYS A 8 -19.56 -13.13 -19.22
N GLY A 9 -20.34 -12.39 -20.00
CA GLY A 9 -21.30 -12.98 -20.94
C GLY A 9 -22.20 -11.93 -21.58
N ILE A 10 -23.41 -12.34 -21.96
CA ILE A 10 -24.40 -11.45 -22.56
C ILE A 10 -25.11 -10.67 -21.44
N PRO A 11 -25.21 -9.33 -21.52
CA PRO A 11 -25.92 -8.51 -20.54
C PRO A 11 -27.37 -8.96 -20.33
N PHE A 12 -27.79 -9.02 -19.07
CA PHE A 12 -29.12 -9.44 -18.66
C PHE A 12 -29.72 -8.44 -17.67
N LEU A 13 -30.68 -7.64 -18.18
CA LEU A 13 -31.42 -6.68 -17.37
C LEU A 13 -32.47 -7.40 -16.50
N ARG A 14 -32.60 -6.95 -15.26
CA ARG A 14 -33.64 -7.41 -14.32
C ARG A 14 -34.57 -6.25 -13.98
N SER A 15 -35.69 -6.54 -13.32
CA SER A 15 -36.59 -5.50 -12.80
C SER A 15 -35.89 -4.44 -11.95
N LEU A 16 -34.79 -4.80 -11.27
CA LEU A 16 -33.98 -3.88 -10.46
C LEU A 16 -33.16 -2.88 -11.30
N ASN A 17 -32.99 -3.14 -12.59
CA ASN A 17 -32.25 -2.28 -13.52
C ASN A 17 -33.16 -1.24 -14.18
N ILE A 18 -34.48 -1.31 -13.97
CA ILE A 18 -35.45 -0.41 -14.62
C ILE A 18 -35.87 0.66 -13.61
N GLU A 19 -35.58 1.91 -13.94
CA GLU A 19 -36.02 3.11 -13.21
C GLU A 19 -36.99 3.91 -14.09
N PRO A 20 -37.80 4.83 -13.53
CA PRO A 20 -38.70 5.65 -14.33
C PRO A 20 -37.93 6.38 -15.44
N LEU A 21 -38.22 6.03 -16.69
CA LEU A 21 -37.60 6.58 -17.90
C LEU A 21 -36.07 6.38 -18.01
N ASN A 22 -35.48 5.50 -17.20
CA ASN A 22 -34.04 5.32 -17.13
C ASN A 22 -33.63 3.85 -16.95
N ILE A 23 -32.42 3.50 -17.40
CA ILE A 23 -31.84 2.17 -17.22
C ILE A 23 -30.60 2.25 -16.32
N LYS A 24 -30.66 1.58 -15.17
CA LYS A 24 -29.53 1.46 -14.25
C LYS A 24 -28.58 0.35 -14.71
N CYS A 25 -27.40 0.75 -15.17
CA CYS A 25 -26.34 -0.13 -15.67
C CYS A 25 -25.54 -0.82 -14.54
N ASP A 26 -25.58 -0.26 -13.33
CA ASP A 26 -24.95 -0.85 -12.15
C ASP A 26 -25.65 -2.16 -11.73
N GLY A 27 -24.88 -3.17 -11.36
CA GLY A 27 -25.37 -4.49 -10.94
C GLY A 27 -26.10 -5.31 -12.01
N VAL A 28 -25.94 -4.96 -13.29
CA VAL A 28 -26.39 -5.79 -14.43
C VAL A 28 -25.73 -7.18 -14.32
N LYS A 29 -26.51 -8.24 -14.58
CA LYS A 29 -26.02 -9.61 -14.56
C LYS A 29 -25.63 -10.04 -15.97
N PHE A 30 -24.78 -11.05 -16.08
CA PHE A 30 -24.42 -11.65 -17.36
C PHE A 30 -24.88 -13.09 -17.39
N ILE A 31 -25.25 -13.55 -18.59
CA ILE A 31 -25.68 -14.92 -18.84
C ILE A 31 -24.88 -15.56 -19.96
N THR A 32 -24.87 -16.89 -19.99
CA THR A 32 -24.23 -17.65 -21.06
C THR A 32 -24.98 -17.52 -22.40
N PRO A 33 -24.28 -17.62 -23.55
CA PRO A 33 -24.93 -17.64 -24.87
C PRO A 33 -25.97 -18.77 -25.03
N SER A 34 -25.71 -19.92 -24.40
CA SER A 34 -26.64 -21.06 -24.43
C SER A 34 -27.93 -20.78 -23.66
N PHE A 35 -27.88 -20.04 -22.54
CA PHE A 35 -29.08 -19.60 -21.83
C PHE A 35 -29.81 -18.48 -22.57
N HIS A 36 -29.09 -17.50 -23.12
CA HIS A 36 -29.67 -16.46 -23.96
C HIS A 36 -30.46 -17.04 -25.14
N LYS A 37 -29.93 -18.09 -25.80
CA LYS A 37 -30.62 -18.79 -26.88
C LYS A 37 -31.96 -19.42 -26.43
N ARG A 38 -32.07 -19.85 -25.16
CA ARG A 38 -33.34 -20.35 -24.59
C ARG A 38 -34.35 -19.22 -24.34
N LEU A 39 -33.87 -17.99 -24.16
CA LEU A 39 -34.66 -16.79 -23.85
C LEU A 39 -34.87 -15.86 -25.07
N GLN A 40 -34.69 -16.36 -26.29
CA GLN A 40 -34.79 -15.58 -27.53
C GLN A 40 -36.01 -14.64 -27.59
N LYS A 41 -37.18 -15.09 -27.12
CA LYS A 41 -38.44 -14.32 -27.08
C LYS A 41 -38.41 -13.09 -26.16
N SER A 42 -37.44 -12.99 -25.27
CA SER A 42 -37.27 -11.91 -24.30
C SER A 42 -36.01 -11.09 -24.57
N SER A 43 -35.41 -11.25 -25.76
CA SER A 43 -34.28 -10.42 -26.19
C SER A 43 -34.73 -8.99 -26.42
N LEU A 44 -33.93 -8.04 -25.95
CA LEU A 44 -34.20 -6.62 -26.04
C LEU A 44 -33.36 -5.97 -27.14
N ARG A 45 -33.94 -5.00 -27.82
CA ARG A 45 -33.30 -4.17 -28.84
C ARG A 45 -33.46 -2.70 -28.48
N PRO A 46 -32.57 -1.81 -28.95
CA PRO A 46 -32.80 -0.39 -28.84
C PRO A 46 -34.16 0.00 -29.43
N GLY A 47 -34.88 0.87 -28.71
CA GLY A 47 -36.25 1.26 -29.03
C GLY A 47 -37.34 0.39 -28.38
N ASP A 48 -37.01 -0.78 -27.83
CA ASP A 48 -37.97 -1.57 -27.06
C ASP A 48 -38.38 -0.84 -25.77
N VAL A 49 -39.63 -0.99 -25.35
CA VAL A 49 -40.11 -0.50 -24.06
C VAL A 49 -40.27 -1.66 -23.10
N VAL A 50 -39.61 -1.57 -21.94
CA VAL A 50 -39.70 -2.56 -20.88
C VAL A 50 -40.56 -2.03 -19.74
N ILE A 51 -41.35 -2.91 -19.14
CA ILE A 51 -42.22 -2.59 -18.00
C ILE A 51 -41.97 -3.61 -16.89
N VAL A 52 -41.73 -3.10 -15.69
CA VAL A 52 -41.58 -3.93 -14.49
C VAL A 52 -42.94 -4.50 -14.10
N ARG A 53 -43.01 -5.83 -13.95
CA ARG A 53 -44.22 -6.55 -13.52
C ARG A 53 -44.26 -6.84 -12.02
N THR A 54 -43.11 -6.94 -11.36
CA THR A 54 -43.01 -7.35 -9.95
C THR A 54 -41.90 -6.57 -9.26
N GLY A 55 -42.14 -6.13 -8.01
CA GLY A 55 -41.24 -5.26 -7.24
C GLY A 55 -41.70 -3.80 -7.26
N LYS A 56 -41.58 -3.12 -8.41
CA LYS A 56 -42.13 -1.77 -8.65
C LYS A 56 -43.01 -1.76 -9.91
N PRO A 57 -44.21 -2.37 -9.86
CA PRO A 57 -45.06 -2.54 -11.02
C PRO A 57 -45.36 -1.23 -11.75
N GLY A 58 -45.37 -1.25 -13.07
CA GLY A 58 -45.67 -0.08 -13.90
C GLY A 58 -44.48 0.83 -14.17
N THR A 59 -43.34 0.64 -13.51
CA THR A 59 -42.09 1.33 -13.86
C THR A 59 -41.68 0.93 -15.27
N CYS A 60 -41.43 1.90 -16.14
CA CYS A 60 -41.08 1.66 -17.53
C CYS A 60 -39.90 2.51 -17.99
N ALA A 61 -39.17 1.99 -18.98
CA ALA A 61 -38.09 2.70 -19.65
C ALA A 61 -37.96 2.19 -21.09
N ALA A 62 -37.47 3.05 -21.98
CA ALA A 62 -37.05 2.66 -23.31
C ALA A 62 -35.61 2.14 -23.27
N ILE A 63 -35.30 1.11 -24.05
CA ILE A 63 -33.94 0.59 -24.20
C ILE A 63 -33.15 1.54 -25.12
N PRO A 64 -32.09 2.18 -24.62
CA PRO A 64 -31.33 3.13 -25.42
C PRO A 64 -30.25 2.45 -26.27
N ASP A 65 -29.87 3.09 -27.38
CA ASP A 65 -28.83 2.60 -28.30
C ASP A 65 -27.46 2.42 -27.64
N TRP A 66 -27.17 3.24 -26.62
CA TRP A 66 -25.88 3.24 -25.92
C TRP A 66 -25.75 2.15 -24.85
N LEU A 67 -26.82 1.41 -24.54
CA LEU A 67 -26.87 0.53 -23.38
C LEU A 67 -25.82 -0.58 -23.42
N GLU A 68 -25.65 -1.21 -24.58
CA GLU A 68 -24.71 -2.32 -24.76
C GLU A 68 -23.27 -1.87 -24.50
N GLN A 69 -22.90 -0.69 -25.03
CA GLN A 69 -21.58 -0.10 -24.81
C GLN A 69 -21.38 0.33 -23.34
N ALA A 70 -22.41 0.91 -22.71
CA ALA A 70 -22.32 1.37 -21.33
C ALA A 70 -22.13 0.20 -20.35
N VAL A 71 -22.86 -0.90 -20.51
CA VAL A 71 -22.71 -2.09 -19.66
C VAL A 71 -21.31 -2.70 -19.81
N GLY A 72 -20.77 -2.74 -21.03
CA GLY A 72 -19.41 -3.21 -21.29
C GLY A 72 -18.33 -2.36 -20.59
N ARG A 73 -18.48 -1.02 -20.64
CA ARG A 73 -17.57 -0.08 -19.95
C ARG A 73 -17.65 -0.21 -18.43
N TYR A 74 -18.86 -0.29 -17.86
CA TYR A 74 -19.05 -0.41 -16.42
C TYR A 74 -18.41 -1.68 -15.86
N HIS A 75 -18.56 -2.82 -16.53
CA HIS A 75 -17.97 -4.08 -16.06
C HIS A 75 -16.44 -4.09 -16.18
N THR A 76 -15.90 -3.53 -17.27
CA THR A 76 -14.45 -3.42 -17.47
C THR A 76 -13.82 -2.48 -16.43
N ASN A 77 -14.44 -1.32 -16.20
CA ASN A 77 -13.96 -0.34 -15.22
C ASN A 77 -14.18 -0.78 -13.77
N ALA A 78 -15.23 -1.55 -13.46
CA ALA A 78 -15.47 -2.08 -12.12
C ALA A 78 -14.42 -3.13 -11.72
N LEU A 79 -14.00 -3.98 -12.68
CA LEU A 79 -12.89 -4.92 -12.48
C LEU A 79 -11.58 -4.17 -12.17
N THR A 80 -11.27 -3.09 -12.89
CA THR A 80 -10.05 -2.30 -12.65
C THR A 80 -10.14 -1.47 -11.36
N SER A 81 -11.28 -0.88 -11.05
CA SER A 81 -11.43 -0.05 -9.84
C SER A 81 -11.35 -0.87 -8.56
N ALA A 82 -11.90 -2.10 -8.55
CA ALA A 82 -11.75 -3.01 -7.42
C ALA A 82 -10.29 -3.45 -7.22
N GLN A 83 -9.57 -3.75 -8.32
CA GLN A 83 -8.15 -4.08 -8.28
C GLN A 83 -7.29 -2.90 -7.80
N ILE A 84 -7.58 -1.68 -8.25
CA ILE A 84 -6.89 -0.47 -7.79
C ILE A 84 -7.18 -0.23 -6.30
N LEU A 85 -8.42 -0.41 -5.85
CA LEU A 85 -8.77 -0.28 -4.43
C LEU A 85 -8.05 -1.32 -3.55
N ASP A 86 -7.98 -2.57 -4.00
CA ASP A 86 -7.27 -3.64 -3.27
C ASP A 86 -5.76 -3.35 -3.19
N GLU A 87 -5.16 -2.84 -4.28
CA GLU A 87 -3.76 -2.41 -4.30
C GLU A 87 -3.52 -1.20 -3.40
N LEU A 88 -4.45 -0.24 -3.36
CA LEU A 88 -4.37 0.91 -2.45
C LEU A 88 -4.53 0.50 -0.98
N ILE A 89 -5.40 -0.47 -0.67
CA ILE A 89 -5.55 -1.04 0.68
C ILE A 89 -4.29 -1.80 1.08
N ARG A 90 -3.72 -2.58 0.16
CA ARG A 90 -2.45 -3.28 0.37
C ARG A 90 -1.32 -2.30 0.63
N LEU A 91 -1.15 -1.27 -0.19
CA LEU A 91 -0.16 -0.21 0.00
C LEU A 91 -0.37 0.52 1.34
N ALA A 92 -1.62 0.82 1.70
CA ALA A 92 -1.95 1.41 2.99
C ALA A 92 -1.59 0.48 4.16
N HIS A 93 -1.79 -0.83 4.03
CA HIS A 93 -1.35 -1.83 5.00
C HIS A 93 0.17 -1.99 5.03
N GLU A 94 0.87 -1.90 3.90
CA GLU A 94 2.34 -1.93 3.85
C GLU A 94 2.95 -0.69 4.50
N MET A 95 2.34 0.48 4.30
CA MET A 95 2.69 1.75 4.96
C MET A 95 2.35 1.72 6.45
N ALA A 96 1.17 1.22 6.82
CA ALA A 96 0.77 1.04 8.22
C ALA A 96 1.66 0.02 8.92
N ALA A 97 2.04 -1.08 8.25
CA ALA A 97 2.99 -2.06 8.77
C ALA A 97 4.40 -1.49 8.82
N ALA A 98 4.84 -0.65 7.88
CA ALA A 98 6.11 0.07 7.96
C ALA A 98 6.16 1.03 9.16
N ARG A 99 5.03 1.68 9.45
CA ARG A 99 4.88 2.61 10.57
C ARG A 99 4.73 1.88 11.92
N SER A 100 3.92 0.83 11.94
CA SER A 100 3.69 -0.06 13.08
C SER A 100 4.95 -0.88 13.39
N ARG A 101 5.81 -1.21 12.41
CA ARG A 101 7.16 -1.77 12.62
C ARG A 101 8.09 -0.84 13.42
N GLY A 102 7.87 0.48 13.38
CA GLY A 102 8.57 1.44 14.24
C GLY A 102 8.00 1.48 15.66
N GLU A 103 6.68 1.38 15.81
CA GLU A 103 5.96 1.51 17.09
C GLU A 103 5.81 0.18 17.88
N GLU A 104 5.72 -0.99 17.25
CA GLU A 104 5.45 -2.30 17.89
C GLU A 104 6.65 -2.90 18.64
N LEU A 105 7.85 -2.33 18.51
CA LEU A 105 9.07 -2.85 19.14
C LEU A 105 9.64 -1.99 20.27
N GLY A 106 8.97 -0.90 20.64
CA GLY A 106 9.47 0.01 21.66
C GLY A 106 10.79 0.68 21.27
N LEU A 107 11.03 0.85 19.96
CA LEU A 107 12.22 1.54 19.46
C LEU A 107 12.08 3.03 19.72
N SER A 108 13.14 3.65 20.24
CA SER A 108 13.15 5.10 20.45
C SER A 108 13.21 5.84 19.10
N PRO A 109 12.82 7.12 19.05
CA PRO A 109 12.94 7.93 17.83
C PRO A 109 14.36 7.91 17.21
N GLU A 110 15.39 7.81 18.05
CA GLU A 110 16.79 7.71 17.58
C GLU A 110 17.10 6.33 16.96
N GLU A 111 16.53 5.26 17.51
CA GLU A 111 16.70 3.90 16.97
C GLU A 111 16.00 3.76 15.61
N VAL A 112 14.83 4.38 15.44
CA VAL A 112 14.12 4.43 14.15
C VAL A 112 14.96 5.18 13.11
N ALA A 113 15.51 6.34 13.46
CA ALA A 113 16.33 7.12 12.53
C ALA A 113 17.60 6.39 12.07
N PHE A 114 18.27 5.65 12.97
CA PHE A 114 19.43 4.83 12.61
C PHE A 114 19.04 3.57 11.85
N TYR A 115 17.91 2.95 12.18
CA TYR A 115 17.36 1.84 11.40
C TYR A 115 17.10 2.25 9.95
N ASP A 116 16.43 3.38 9.73
CA ASP A 116 16.15 3.90 8.38
C ASP A 116 17.45 4.21 7.62
N ALA A 117 18.46 4.76 8.30
CA ALA A 117 19.77 5.03 7.70
C ALA A 117 20.50 3.74 7.26
N LEU A 118 20.37 2.65 8.04
CA LEU A 118 20.97 1.35 7.72
C LEU A 118 20.21 0.61 6.60
N ALA A 119 18.87 0.70 6.61
CA ALA A 119 17.98 0.03 5.69
C ALA A 119 17.98 0.64 4.27
N ARG A 120 18.60 1.80 4.07
CA ARG A 120 18.85 2.38 2.74
C ARG A 120 19.80 1.56 1.87
N ASN A 121 20.59 0.65 2.46
CA ASN A 121 21.41 -0.29 1.72
C ASN A 121 20.60 -1.58 1.47
N ASP A 122 20.25 -1.82 0.21
CA ASP A 122 19.50 -3.02 -0.19
C ASP A 122 20.25 -4.31 0.14
N SER A 123 21.57 -4.37 -0.04
CA SER A 123 22.39 -5.53 0.34
C SER A 123 22.35 -5.79 1.84
N ALA A 124 22.25 -4.74 2.67
CA ALA A 124 22.10 -4.90 4.12
C ALA A 124 20.73 -5.43 4.51
N ARG A 125 19.66 -5.01 3.80
CA ARG A 125 18.31 -5.57 3.98
C ARG A 125 18.27 -7.05 3.61
N GLU A 126 18.86 -7.41 2.47
CA GLU A 126 18.89 -8.79 1.99
C GLU A 126 19.74 -9.71 2.87
N ALA A 127 20.92 -9.25 3.31
CA ALA A 127 21.84 -10.07 4.08
C ALA A 127 21.45 -10.22 5.55
N MET A 128 20.81 -9.21 6.15
CA MET A 128 20.62 -9.14 7.60
C MET A 128 19.14 -9.17 8.03
N GLY A 129 18.23 -8.78 7.13
CA GLY A 129 16.80 -8.61 7.42
C GLY A 129 16.51 -7.58 8.52
N ASP A 130 15.22 -7.27 8.69
CA ASP A 130 14.77 -6.29 9.69
C ASP A 130 15.26 -6.59 11.12
N PRO A 131 15.29 -7.85 11.63
CA PRO A 131 15.78 -8.13 12.97
C PRO A 131 17.26 -7.79 13.15
N GLY A 132 18.11 -8.07 12.15
CA GLY A 132 19.54 -7.78 12.21
C GLY A 132 19.83 -6.28 12.20
N LEU A 133 19.14 -5.54 11.34
CA LEU A 133 19.30 -4.08 11.24
C LEU A 133 18.86 -3.35 12.53
N ARG A 134 17.81 -3.83 13.18
CA ARG A 134 17.33 -3.28 14.46
C ARG A 134 18.32 -3.45 15.61
N VAL A 135 18.95 -4.63 15.72
CA VAL A 135 19.99 -4.87 16.73
C VAL A 135 21.17 -3.91 16.55
N ILE A 136 21.53 -3.61 15.30
CA ILE A 136 22.57 -2.63 14.98
C ILE A 136 22.12 -1.21 15.34
N ALA A 137 20.88 -0.83 15.01
CA ALA A 137 20.34 0.49 15.32
C ALA A 137 20.35 0.79 16.83
N ALA A 138 19.88 -0.15 17.66
CA ALA A 138 19.94 -0.04 19.12
C ALA A 138 21.39 0.07 19.64
N ALA A 139 22.30 -0.75 19.10
CA ALA A 139 23.71 -0.69 19.45
C ALA A 139 24.37 0.64 19.02
N LEU A 140 23.93 1.24 17.92
CA LEU A 140 24.39 2.55 17.46
C LEU A 140 23.96 3.66 18.41
N VAL A 141 22.69 3.69 18.84
CA VAL A 141 22.21 4.68 19.84
C VAL A 141 23.06 4.62 21.10
N LYS A 142 23.26 3.42 21.65
CA LYS A 142 24.08 3.25 22.84
C LYS A 142 25.53 3.70 22.63
N THR A 143 26.16 3.24 21.55
CA THR A 143 27.56 3.58 21.23
C THR A 143 27.73 5.09 21.03
N ILE A 144 26.79 5.73 20.33
CA ILE A 144 26.85 7.15 20.04
C ILE A 144 26.61 7.95 21.32
N ARG A 145 25.61 7.62 22.14
CA ARG A 145 25.37 8.28 23.44
C ARG A 145 26.57 8.19 24.39
N GLU A 146 27.23 7.03 24.47
CA GLU A 146 28.44 6.85 25.28
C GLU A 146 29.64 7.68 24.80
N ASN A 147 29.71 7.99 23.50
CA ASN A 147 30.77 8.81 22.91
C ASN A 147 30.37 10.30 22.75
N ALA A 148 29.08 10.61 22.91
CA ALA A 148 28.46 11.92 22.71
C ALA A 148 28.54 12.83 23.94
N THR A 149 28.56 12.24 25.13
CA THR A 149 28.39 12.95 26.42
C THR A 149 29.49 13.94 26.76
N VAL A 150 30.59 13.98 26.01
CA VAL A 150 31.78 14.75 26.44
C VAL A 150 31.97 16.07 25.71
N ASP A 151 31.71 16.23 24.41
CA ASP A 151 31.71 17.55 23.73
C ASP A 151 31.43 17.39 22.22
N TRP A 152 30.16 17.53 21.81
CA TRP A 152 29.82 17.67 20.38
C TRP A 152 30.15 19.06 19.83
N ASN A 153 30.29 20.05 20.71
CA ASN A 153 30.52 21.44 20.34
C ASN A 153 31.99 21.72 19.97
N VAL A 154 32.89 20.73 20.10
CA VAL A 154 34.34 20.91 19.92
C VAL A 154 34.94 19.86 18.97
N MET A 155 34.98 20.24 17.68
CA MET A 155 35.97 19.87 16.65
C MET A 155 35.98 18.44 16.05
N ALA A 156 36.45 18.41 14.80
CA ALA A 156 36.69 17.26 13.92
C ALA A 156 37.32 15.97 14.54
N PRO A 157 38.15 16.01 15.60
CA PRO A 157 38.68 14.79 16.22
C PRO A 157 37.61 13.85 16.79
N THR A 158 36.54 14.39 17.37
CA THR A 158 35.42 13.61 17.93
C THR A 158 34.66 12.87 16.83
N ARG A 159 34.44 13.53 15.68
CA ARG A 159 33.82 12.92 14.50
C ARG A 159 34.66 11.78 13.92
N ALA A 160 35.98 11.92 13.88
CA ALA A 160 36.88 10.87 13.41
C ALA A 160 36.87 9.64 14.33
N ARG A 161 36.87 9.86 15.65
CA ARG A 161 36.71 8.78 16.65
C ARG A 161 35.35 8.10 16.50
N MET A 162 34.28 8.86 16.34
CA MET A 162 32.93 8.32 16.18
C MET A 162 32.76 7.53 14.89
N ARG A 163 33.28 8.04 13.77
CA ARG A 163 33.35 7.32 12.49
C ARG A 163 34.06 5.97 12.66
N THR A 164 35.15 5.94 13.42
CA THR A 164 35.90 4.70 13.70
C THR A 164 35.09 3.73 14.57
N ALA A 165 34.42 4.24 15.60
CA ALA A 165 33.55 3.44 16.48
C ALA A 165 32.37 2.83 15.72
N VAL A 166 31.67 3.62 14.90
CA VAL A 166 30.56 3.17 14.04
C VAL A 166 31.04 2.14 13.02
N LYS A 167 32.16 2.39 12.32
CA LYS A 167 32.74 1.39 11.39
C LYS A 167 33.07 0.07 12.07
N ARG A 168 33.67 0.13 13.27
CA ARG A 168 33.98 -1.07 14.07
C ARG A 168 32.71 -1.81 14.47
N LEU A 169 31.65 -1.10 14.85
CA LEU A 169 30.37 -1.68 15.21
C LEU A 169 29.74 -2.40 14.01
N LEU A 170 29.62 -1.72 12.87
CA LEU A 170 29.07 -2.30 11.64
C LEU A 170 29.82 -3.58 11.22
N ARG A 171 31.16 -3.57 11.30
CA ARG A 171 31.98 -4.76 11.03
C ARG A 171 31.74 -5.90 12.03
N LYS A 172 31.56 -5.59 13.31
CA LYS A 172 31.28 -6.58 14.36
C LYS A 172 29.96 -7.32 14.12
N TYR A 173 28.95 -6.62 13.60
CA TYR A 173 27.64 -7.21 13.31
C TYR A 173 27.51 -7.79 11.90
N GLY A 174 28.54 -7.69 11.06
CA GLY A 174 28.53 -8.26 9.72
C GLY A 174 27.78 -7.42 8.68
N TYR A 175 27.70 -6.10 8.89
CA TYR A 175 27.10 -5.19 7.90
C TYR A 175 27.89 -5.23 6.58
N PRO A 176 27.23 -5.34 5.41
CA PRO A 176 27.90 -5.45 4.12
C PRO A 176 28.82 -4.26 3.81
N PRO A 177 30.01 -4.50 3.23
CA PRO A 177 31.01 -3.46 2.99
C PRO A 177 30.71 -2.55 1.80
N ASP A 178 29.79 -2.93 0.93
CA ASP A 178 29.50 -2.33 -0.39
C ASP A 178 29.00 -0.89 -0.31
N MET A 179 28.25 -0.53 0.74
CA MET A 179 27.83 0.85 1.01
C MET A 179 28.06 1.26 2.47
N GLN A 180 29.00 0.61 3.14
CA GLN A 180 29.29 0.85 4.55
C GLN A 180 29.73 2.30 4.81
N ASP A 181 30.48 2.91 3.90
CA ASP A 181 30.95 4.29 4.05
C ASP A 181 29.81 5.32 3.98
N GLU A 182 28.81 5.10 3.13
CA GLU A 182 27.63 5.94 3.01
C GLU A 182 26.70 5.79 4.22
N ALA A 183 26.46 4.54 4.65
CA ALA A 183 25.71 4.26 5.87
C ALA A 183 26.33 4.98 7.08
N VAL A 184 27.65 4.93 7.23
CA VAL A 184 28.38 5.64 8.29
C VAL A 184 28.18 7.16 8.20
N GLN A 185 28.22 7.75 7.00
CA GLN A 185 27.98 9.19 6.84
C GLN A 185 26.55 9.59 7.22
N ASN A 186 25.56 8.81 6.81
CA ASN A 186 24.16 9.05 7.12
C ASN A 186 23.88 8.90 8.62
N ILE A 187 24.44 7.88 9.27
CA ILE A 187 24.34 7.69 10.73
C ILE A 187 24.96 8.87 11.48
N LEU A 188 26.14 9.36 11.06
CA LEU A 188 26.77 10.52 11.69
C LEU A 188 25.93 11.80 11.52
N ARG A 189 25.30 12.00 10.36
CA ARG A 189 24.39 13.13 10.12
C ARG A 189 23.16 13.06 11.04
N GLN A 190 22.54 11.89 11.16
CA GLN A 190 21.42 11.68 12.08
C GLN A 190 21.84 11.92 13.53
N ALA A 191 23.03 11.46 13.94
CA ALA A 191 23.55 11.71 15.28
C ALA A 191 23.76 13.20 15.59
N GLU A 192 24.16 14.01 14.59
CA GLU A 192 24.28 15.48 14.72
C GLU A 192 22.92 16.13 15.01
N GLU A 193 21.82 15.62 14.41
CA GLU A 193 20.46 16.13 14.63
C GLU A 193 19.96 15.83 16.07
N PHE A 194 20.34 14.69 16.65
CA PHE A 194 19.97 14.32 18.01
C PHE A 194 20.91 14.90 19.09
N ALA A 195 22.08 15.43 18.72
CA ALA A 195 23.07 15.94 19.67
C ALA A 195 22.54 17.01 20.64
N PRO A 196 21.71 18.00 20.22
CA PRO A 196 21.12 18.98 21.14
C PRO A 196 20.19 18.35 22.20
N LEU A 197 19.51 17.26 21.86
CA LEU A 197 18.56 16.56 22.74
C LEU A 197 19.30 15.74 23.82
N TRP A 198 20.46 15.19 23.48
CA TRP A 198 21.31 14.47 24.43
C TRP A 198 22.09 15.40 25.37
N ALA A 199 22.45 16.59 24.91
CA ALA A 199 23.10 17.61 25.75
C ALA A 199 22.17 18.16 26.83
N GLY A 200 20.85 18.23 26.56
CA GLY A 200 19.84 18.73 27.51
C GLY A 200 19.29 17.70 28.51
N SER A 201 19.62 16.41 28.34
CA SER A 201 19.13 15.31 29.20
C SER A 201 20.17 14.80 30.22
N GLY A 202 21.34 15.44 30.28
CA GLY A 202 22.41 15.15 31.24
C GLY A 202 22.48 16.09 32.45
N GLY A 203 21.37 16.71 32.85
CA GLY A 203 21.25 17.60 34.03
C GLY A 203 20.48 16.97 35.16
#